data_AF-X0YIK9-F1
#
_entry.id   AF-X0YIK9-F1
#
_cell.length_a   1.000
_cell.length_b   1.000
_cell.length_c   1.000
_cell.angle_alpha   90.00
_cell.angle_beta   90.00
_cell.angle_gamma   90.00
#
_symmetry.space_group_name_H-M   'P 1'
#
loop_
_entity.id
_entity.type
_entity.pdbx_description
1 polymer ?
#
loop_
_entity_poly.entity_id
_entity_poly.type
_entity_poly.pdbx_seq_one_letter_code
_entity_poly.pdbx_strand_id
1 'polypeptide(L)' 'IACGRPHRASGELAYHVLHIMQAFEESSETGRHIEITSRCSRPAPLPLGLMEGELD' A
#
# COMPACT_ATOMS: atom_id res chain seq x y z
N ILE A 1 -14.51 -13.85 -5.67
CA ILE A 1 -13.16 -13.26 -5.70
C ILE A 1 -13.02 -12.51 -7.03
N ALA A 2 -12.70 -11.21 -6.95
CA ALA A 2 -12.60 -10.17 -7.99
C ALA A 2 -13.89 -9.85 -8.80
N CYS A 3 -14.62 -8.81 -8.36
CA CYS A 3 -15.81 -8.25 -9.02
C CYS A 3 -15.47 -7.32 -10.22
N GLY A 4 -14.38 -7.59 -10.95
CA GLY A 4 -13.95 -6.78 -12.11
C GLY A 4 -13.20 -5.48 -11.79
N ARG A 5 -12.83 -5.24 -10.53
CA ARG A 5 -12.08 -4.05 -10.08
C ARG A 5 -10.69 -4.43 -9.53
N PRO A 6 -9.71 -3.51 -9.54
CA PRO A 6 -8.40 -3.76 -8.92
C PRO A 6 -8.52 -4.05 -7.43
N HIS A 7 -7.71 -5.00 -6.93
CA HIS A 7 -7.65 -5.32 -5.51
C HIS A 7 -7.08 -4.16 -4.70
N ARG A 8 -7.74 -3.81 -3.59
CA ARG A 8 -7.21 -2.82 -2.63
C ARG A 8 -5.91 -3.30 -1.96
N ALA A 9 -5.81 -4.59 -1.69
CA ALA A 9 -4.61 -5.27 -1.19
C ALA A 9 -3.81 -5.86 -2.37
N SER A 10 -3.36 -5.01 -3.28
CA SER A 10 -2.57 -5.43 -4.44
C SER A 10 -1.12 -5.73 -4.07
N GLY A 11 -0.45 -6.55 -4.89
CA GLY A 11 0.99 -6.81 -4.74
C GLY A 11 1.84 -5.55 -4.92
N GLU A 12 1.44 -4.61 -5.78
CA GLU A 12 2.16 -3.34 -5.97
C GLU A 12 2.13 -2.48 -4.69
N LEU A 13 1.00 -2.42 -4.00
CA LEU A 13 0.89 -1.72 -2.71
C LEU A 13 1.77 -2.40 -1.67
N ALA A 14 1.73 -3.73 -1.58
CA ALA A 14 2.56 -4.49 -0.65
C ALA A 14 4.06 -4.25 -0.89
N TYR A 15 4.50 -4.27 -2.16
CA TYR A 15 5.87 -3.95 -2.53
C TYR A 15 6.25 -2.51 -2.15
N HIS A 16 5.38 -1.53 -2.40
CA HIS A 16 5.65 -0.14 -2.04
C HIS A 16 5.85 0.03 -0.53
N VAL A 17 4.99 -0.60 0.29
CA VAL A 17 5.12 -0.59 1.76
C VAL A 17 6.40 -1.27 2.21
N LEU A 18 6.76 -2.42 1.63
CA LEU A 18 8.01 -3.11 1.96
C LEU A 18 9.24 -2.22 1.69
N HIS A 19 9.27 -1.55 0.54
CA HIS A 19 10.36 -0.63 0.21
C HIS A 19 10.48 0.52 1.22
N ILE A 20 9.34 1.07 1.66
CA ILE A 20 9.32 2.11 2.71
C ILE A 20 9.92 1.57 4.02
N MET A 21 9.54 0.36 4.44
CA MET A 21 10.05 -0.25 5.67
C MET A 21 11.57 -0.44 5.61
N GLN A 22 12.09 -0.91 4.47
CA GLN A 22 13.53 -1.10 4.26
C GLN A 22 14.28 0.25 4.23
N ALA A 23 13.72 1.26 3.55
CA ALA A 23 14.32 2.59 3.51
C ALA A 23 14.40 3.24 4.89
N PHE A 24 13.42 2.98 5.78
CA PHE A 24 13.46 3.44 7.16
C PHE A 24 14.59 2.78 7.97
N GLU A 25 14.76 1.46 7.83
CA GLU A 25 15.85 0.73 8.48
C GLU A 25 17.21 1.27 8.02
N GLU A 26 17.43 1.37 6.70
CA GLU A 26 18.68 1.89 6.12
C GLU A 26 18.94 3.34 6.55
N SER A 27 17.90 4.18 6.61
CA SER A 27 18.00 5.56 7.08
C SER A 27 18.48 5.61 8.54
N SER A 28 17.95 4.74 9.38
CA SER A 28 18.32 4.64 10.80
C SER A 28 19.76 4.15 11.00
N GLU A 29 20.19 3.16 10.23
CA GLU A 29 21.56 2.61 10.34
C GLU A 29 22.63 3.59 9.83
N THR A 30 22.33 4.29 8.74
CA THR A 30 23.30 5.17 8.07
C THR A 30 23.25 6.62 8.55
N GLY A 31 22.18 7.02 9.24
CA GLY A 31 21.93 8.41 9.62
C GLY A 31 21.67 9.34 8.43
N ARG A 32 21.22 8.79 7.30
CA ARG A 32 20.99 9.54 6.05
C ARG A 32 19.54 9.49 5.62
N HIS A 33 19.11 10.49 4.87
CA HIS A 33 17.81 10.45 4.20
C HIS A 33 17.86 9.51 3.00
N ILE A 34 16.93 8.55 2.94
CA ILE A 34 16.78 7.61 1.82
C ILE A 34 15.61 8.02 0.95
N GLU A 35 15.84 8.15 -0.36
CA GLU A 35 14.78 8.49 -1.32
C GLU A 35 13.96 7.26 -1.68
N ILE A 36 12.64 7.36 -1.55
CA ILE A 36 11.71 6.29 -1.90
C ILE A 36 11.28 6.46 -3.36
N THR A 37 11.75 5.58 -4.22
CA THR A 37 11.46 5.60 -5.67
C THR A 37 10.31 4.69 -6.09
N SER A 38 9.92 3.69 -5.27
CA SER A 38 8.77 2.83 -5.57
C SER A 38 7.47 3.63 -5.57
N ARG A 39 6.49 3.19 -6.37
CA ARG A 39 5.18 3.83 -6.53
C ARG A 39 4.11 2.74 -6.59
N CYS A 40 2.90 3.09 -6.19
CA CYS A 40 1.71 2.28 -6.41
C CYS A 40 0.52 3.18 -6.71
N SER A 41 -0.49 2.65 -7.40
CA SER A 41 -1.77 3.37 -7.52
C SER A 41 -2.44 3.47 -6.14
N ARG A 42 -3.07 4.60 -5.86
CA ARG A 42 -3.83 4.77 -4.63
C ARG A 42 -5.10 3.89 -4.71
N PRO A 43 -5.34 2.97 -3.77
CA PRO A 43 -6.58 2.20 -3.76
C PRO A 43 -7.81 3.11 -3.66
N ALA A 44 -8.89 2.71 -4.31
CA ALA A 44 -10.19 3.39 -4.16
C ALA A 44 -10.61 3.40 -2.67
N PRO A 45 -11.39 4.37 -2.19
CA PRO A 45 -11.98 4.36 -0.84
C PRO A 45 -13.12 3.33 -0.75
N LEU A 46 -13.46 2.87 0.47
CA LEU A 46 -14.61 1.97 0.65
C LEU A 46 -15.92 2.71 0.30
N PRO A 47 -16.89 2.05 -0.35
CA PRO A 47 -18.21 2.63 -0.55
C PRO A 47 -18.84 3.05 0.77
N LEU A 48 -19.57 4.16 0.74
CA LEU A 48 -20.37 4.59 1.87
C LEU A 48 -21.63 3.71 1.98
N GLY A 49 -22.09 3.45 3.20
CA GLY A 49 -23.34 2.73 3.45
C GLY A 49 -23.25 1.20 3.39
N LEU A 50 -22.04 0.63 3.40
CA LEU A 50 -21.85 -0.81 3.61
C LEU A 50 -22.40 -1.24 4.97
N MET A 51 -23.08 -2.39 5.03
CA MET A 51 -23.45 -3.00 6.31
C MET A 51 -22.21 -3.61 6.99
N GLU A 52 -22.32 -3.87 8.30
CA GLU A 52 -21.26 -4.53 9.04
C GLU A 52 -20.94 -5.92 8.44
N GLY A 53 -19.67 -6.16 8.11
CA GLY A 53 -19.22 -7.41 7.49
C GLY A 53 -19.34 -7.47 5.96
N GLU A 54 -19.91 -6.45 5.31
CA GLU A 54 -19.95 -6.38 3.85
C GLU A 54 -18.66 -5.84 3.24
N LEU A 55 -18.24 -6.44 2.12
CA LEU A 55 -17.12 -6.01 1.28
C LEU A 55 -17.59 -5.92 -0.17
N ASP A 56 -17.06 -4.92 -0.88
CA ASP A 56 -17.34 -4.69 -2.32
C ASP A 56 -16.41 -5.48 -3.26
#